data_AF-A0A7X8QYG3-F1
#
_entry.id   AF-A0A7X8QYG3-F1
#
_cell.length_a   1.000
_cell.length_b   1.000
_cell.length_c   1.000
_cell.angle_alpha   90.00
_cell.angle_beta   90.00
_cell.angle_gamma   90.00
#
_symmetry.space_group_name_H-M   'P 1'
#
loop_
_entity.id
_entity.type
_entity.pdbx_description
1 polymer ?
#
loop_
_entity_poly.entity_id
_entity_poly.type
_entity_poly.pdbx_seq_one_letter_code
_entity_poly.pdbx_strand_id
1 'polypeptide(L)'
;ASFSPSRTGLVMSLLPLVSLFCGPLSGWIADRRGAVPVAGAAALFMAAGALCFAFSGLSFSLPLTLSGLALFGLGLGFFFPANVSFVMGRAPSGSEGALSAVLNAAQSTSGAAGVAVFSGIYSARLSSFPQEGAAASLSAFAACGWAGMFCALAALAFTWASARRMRV
;
A
#
# COMPACT_ATOMS: atom_id res chain seq x y z
N ALA A 1 -5.52 -3.10 27.92
CA ALA A 1 -6.44 -1.95 27.86
C ALA A 1 -7.09 -1.92 26.48
N SER A 2 -8.39 -2.17 26.38
CA SER A 2 -9.10 -2.19 25.11
C SER A 2 -9.26 -0.78 24.57
N PHE A 3 -8.87 -0.53 23.32
CA PHE A 3 -9.13 0.77 22.68
C PHE A 3 -10.63 0.95 22.50
N SER A 4 -11.14 2.15 22.81
CA SER A 4 -12.51 2.52 22.45
C SER A 4 -12.66 2.49 20.92
N PRO A 5 -13.78 1.98 20.36
CA PRO A 5 -14.02 1.95 18.92
C PRO A 5 -13.79 3.29 18.23
N SER A 6 -14.11 4.41 18.90
CA SER A 6 -13.90 5.76 18.36
C SER A 6 -12.42 6.11 18.17
N ARG A 7 -11.55 5.68 19.09
CA ARG A 7 -10.10 5.90 18.96
C ARG A 7 -9.51 5.03 17.85
N THR A 8 -9.95 3.78 17.74
CA THR A 8 -9.50 2.89 16.66
C THR A 8 -9.91 3.45 15.30
N GLY A 9 -11.14 3.93 15.16
CA GLY A 9 -11.62 4.58 13.93
C GLY A 9 -10.80 5.81 13.57
N LEU A 10 -10.45 6.66 14.55
CA LEU A 10 -9.63 7.84 14.33
C LEU A 10 -8.18 7.51 13.96
N VAL A 11 -7.62 6.41 14.48
CA VAL A 11 -6.31 5.92 14.04
C VAL A 11 -6.40 5.43 12.59
N MET A 12 -7.40 4.61 12.26
CA MET A 12 -7.57 4.05 10.91
C MET A 12 -7.85 5.12 9.84
N SER A 13 -8.50 6.24 10.19
CA SER A 13 -8.76 7.34 9.27
C SER A 13 -7.50 8.10 8.85
N LEU A 14 -6.38 7.93 9.55
CA LEU A 14 -5.11 8.54 9.18
C LEU A 14 -4.67 8.12 7.76
N LEU A 15 -4.88 6.86 7.39
CA LEU A 15 -4.51 6.35 6.05
C LEU A 15 -5.21 7.11 4.91
N PRO A 16 -6.55 7.20 4.87
CA PRO A 16 -7.23 7.96 3.82
C PRO A 16 -6.98 9.46 3.93
N LEU A 17 -6.83 10.02 5.14
CA LEU A 17 -6.51 11.44 5.32
C LEU A 17 -5.16 11.80 4.67
N VAL A 18 -4.10 11.05 4.98
CA VAL A 18 -2.77 11.28 4.39
C VAL A 18 -2.81 11.09 2.88
N SER A 19 -3.48 10.04 2.40
CA SER A 19 -3.63 9.77 0.97
C SER A 19 -4.32 10.92 0.23
N LEU A 20 -5.35 11.51 0.83
CA LEU A 20 -6.12 12.63 0.28
C LEU A 20 -5.23 13.86 0.05
N PHE A 21 -4.41 14.23 1.04
CA PHE A 21 -3.53 15.40 0.92
C PHE A 21 -2.35 15.17 -0.03
N CYS A 22 -1.87 13.93 -0.15
CA CYS A 22 -0.74 13.62 -1.00
C CYS A 22 -1.11 13.38 -2.47
N GLY A 23 -2.38 13.12 -2.76
CA GLY A 23 -2.85 12.87 -4.12
C GLY A 23 -2.59 14.02 -5.11
N PRO A 24 -2.94 15.28 -4.80
CA PRO A 24 -2.67 16.41 -5.68
C PRO A 24 -1.17 16.64 -5.91
N LEU A 25 -0.36 16.46 -4.86
CA LEU A 25 1.09 16.60 -4.94
C LEU A 25 1.70 15.56 -5.88
N SER A 26 1.22 14.32 -5.83
CA SER A 26 1.72 13.25 -6.69
C SER A 26 1.37 13.45 -8.15
N GLY A 27 0.16 13.95 -8.45
CA GLY A 27 -0.23 14.35 -9.81
C GLY A 27 0.69 15.44 -10.36
N TRP A 28 0.92 16.51 -9.59
CA TRP A 28 1.81 17.60 -10.01
C TRP A 28 3.25 17.15 -10.28
N ILE A 29 3.79 16.23 -9.46
CA ILE A 29 5.13 15.66 -9.69
C ILE A 29 5.13 14.76 -10.93
N ALA A 30 4.08 13.96 -11.13
CA ALA A 30 3.95 13.04 -12.27
C ALA A 30 3.88 13.82 -13.59
N ASP A 31 3.15 14.93 -13.63
CA ASP A 31 3.04 15.78 -14.82
C ASP A 31 4.39 16.40 -15.20
N ARG A 32 5.25 16.71 -14.22
CA ARG A 32 6.56 17.34 -14.45
C ARG A 32 7.71 16.35 -14.70
N ARG A 33 7.70 15.20 -14.04
CA ARG A 33 8.82 14.24 -14.02
C ARG A 33 8.47 12.86 -14.58
N GLY A 34 7.24 12.66 -15.03
CA GLY A 34 6.71 11.38 -15.48
C GLY A 34 6.29 10.47 -14.33
N ALA A 35 5.58 9.38 -14.67
CA ALA A 35 5.01 8.46 -13.69
C ALA A 35 6.04 7.54 -13.00
N VAL A 36 7.18 7.27 -13.65
CA VAL A 36 8.22 6.34 -13.14
C VAL A 36 8.81 6.77 -11.78
N PRO A 37 9.31 8.02 -11.60
CA PRO A 37 9.84 8.44 -10.30
C PRO A 37 8.75 8.49 -9.21
N VAL A 38 7.50 8.79 -9.58
CA VAL A 38 6.37 8.81 -8.64
C VAL A 38 6.03 7.39 -8.18
N ALA A 39 6.00 6.41 -9.09
CA ALA A 39 5.80 5.00 -8.75
C ALA A 39 6.94 4.45 -7.87
N GLY A 40 8.19 4.84 -8.13
CA GLY A 40 9.33 4.46 -7.29
C GLY A 40 9.23 5.05 -5.87
N ALA A 41 8.86 6.33 -5.74
CA ALA A 41 8.64 6.96 -4.45
C ALA A 41 7.48 6.30 -3.68
N ALA A 42 6.38 5.99 -4.36
CA ALA A 42 5.26 5.27 -3.76
C ALA A 42 5.69 3.90 -3.22
N ALA A 43 6.42 3.11 -4.01
CA ALA A 43 6.91 1.80 -3.58
C ALA A 43 7.84 1.89 -2.37
N LEU A 44 8.70 2.91 -2.30
CA LEU A 44 9.54 3.18 -1.13
C LEU A 44 8.71 3.50 0.14
N PHE A 45 7.71 4.38 0.02
CA PHE A 45 6.84 4.71 1.15
C PHE A 45 6.01 3.50 1.61
N MET A 46 5.49 2.70 0.68
CA MET A 46 4.76 1.47 1.01
C MET A 46 5.67 0.43 1.67
N ALA A 47 6.92 0.27 1.20
CA ALA A 47 7.90 -0.61 1.83
C ALA A 47 8.24 -0.17 3.26
N ALA A 48 8.45 1.13 3.48
CA ALA A 48 8.72 1.70 4.79
C ALA A 48 7.52 1.53 5.75
N GLY A 49 6.29 1.76 5.27
CA GLY A 49 5.08 1.52 6.06
C GLY A 49 4.89 0.04 6.42
N ALA A 50 5.11 -0.86 5.45
CA ALA A 50 5.06 -2.30 5.67
C ALA A 50 6.14 -2.77 6.67
N LEU A 51 7.34 -2.16 6.64
CA LEU A 51 8.40 -2.41 7.61
C LEU A 51 8.00 -1.97 9.03
N CYS A 52 7.34 -0.82 9.19
CA CYS A 52 6.79 -0.42 10.49
C CYS A 52 5.80 -1.48 11.02
N PHE A 53 4.90 -1.99 10.17
CA PHE A 53 3.97 -3.05 10.55
C PHE A 53 4.67 -4.38 10.87
N ALA A 54 5.76 -4.69 10.15
CA ALA A 54 6.58 -5.87 10.40
C ALA A 54 7.23 -5.82 11.81
N PHE A 55 7.68 -4.64 12.25
CA PHE A 55 8.26 -4.46 13.58
C PHE A 55 7.22 -4.42 14.72
N SER A 56 5.95 -4.20 14.41
CA SER A 56 4.87 -4.26 15.41
C SER A 56 4.71 -5.63 16.05
N GLY A 57 5.31 -6.70 15.50
CA GLY A 57 5.29 -8.05 16.10
C GLY A 57 6.05 -8.18 17.42
N LEU A 58 6.95 -7.24 17.74
CA LEU A 58 7.75 -7.27 18.96
C LEU A 58 6.98 -6.71 20.17
N SER A 59 6.13 -5.71 19.95
CA SER A 59 5.28 -5.08 20.96
C SER A 59 4.32 -4.11 20.29
N PHE A 60 3.12 -3.97 20.84
CA PHE A 60 2.19 -2.94 20.38
C PHE A 60 2.74 -1.54 20.71
N SER A 61 3.01 -0.76 19.66
CA SER A 61 3.46 0.62 19.77
C SER A 61 2.57 1.52 18.92
N LEU A 62 1.83 2.41 19.60
CA LEU A 62 0.94 3.36 18.94
C LEU A 62 1.71 4.30 17.99
N PRO A 63 2.87 4.89 18.38
CA PRO A 63 3.68 5.68 17.45
C PRO A 63 4.10 4.90 16.20
N LEU A 64 4.57 3.65 16.36
CA LEU A 64 4.98 2.83 15.23
C LEU A 64 3.83 2.53 14.27
N THR A 65 2.63 2.28 14.82
CA THR A 65 1.42 2.05 14.04
C THR A 65 1.02 3.31 13.27
N LEU A 66 1.04 4.48 13.91
CA LEU A 66 0.74 5.76 13.26
C LEU A 66 1.75 6.09 12.16
N SER A 67 3.05 5.87 12.40
CA SER A 67 4.09 6.04 11.40
C SER A 67 3.90 5.09 10.21
N GLY A 68 3.62 3.81 10.47
CA GLY A 68 3.37 2.83 9.41
C GLY A 68 2.16 3.21 8.56
N LEU A 69 1.09 3.66 9.21
CA LEU A 69 -0.15 4.05 8.56
C LEU A 69 0.00 5.35 7.74
N ALA A 70 0.74 6.32 8.28
CA ALA A 70 1.10 7.54 7.55
C ALA A 70 1.96 7.23 6.31
N LEU A 71 3.04 6.46 6.47
CA LEU A 71 3.93 6.09 5.37
C LEU A 71 3.19 5.27 4.29
N PHE A 72 2.36 4.32 4.69
CA PHE A 72 1.56 3.56 3.74
C PHE A 72 0.53 4.44 3.03
N GLY A 73 -0.12 5.37 3.74
CA GLY A 73 -1.00 6.38 3.16
C GLY A 73 -0.29 7.32 2.18
N LEU A 74 0.94 7.74 2.47
CA LEU A 74 1.78 8.49 1.52
C LEU A 74 1.99 7.69 0.24
N GLY A 75 2.36 6.41 0.37
CA GLY A 75 2.56 5.50 -0.76
C GLY A 75 1.30 5.38 -1.64
N LEU A 76 0.14 5.17 -1.02
CA LEU A 76 -1.14 5.10 -1.72
C LEU A 76 -1.50 6.41 -2.42
N GLY A 77 -1.35 7.55 -1.73
CA GLY A 77 -1.59 8.88 -2.30
C GLY A 77 -0.64 9.23 -3.45
N PHE A 78 0.58 8.71 -3.43
CA PHE A 78 1.52 8.87 -4.54
C PHE A 78 1.20 7.97 -5.73
N PHE A 79 0.81 6.72 -5.47
CA PHE A 79 0.59 5.74 -6.52
C PHE A 79 -0.73 5.96 -7.27
N PHE A 80 -1.84 6.08 -6.55
CA PHE A 80 -3.16 5.92 -7.14
C PHE A 80 -3.51 7.01 -8.17
N PRO A 81 -3.38 8.31 -7.86
CA PRO A 81 -3.73 9.38 -8.81
C PRO A 81 -2.79 9.41 -10.03
N ALA A 82 -1.48 9.24 -9.80
CA ALA A 82 -0.50 9.23 -10.87
C ALA A 82 -0.67 8.02 -11.80
N ASN A 83 -1.00 6.85 -11.27
CA ASN A 83 -1.24 5.65 -12.06
C ASN A 83 -2.51 5.79 -12.93
N VAL A 84 -3.63 6.20 -12.31
CA VAL A 84 -4.90 6.40 -13.03
C VAL A 84 -4.72 7.42 -14.15
N SER A 85 -4.11 8.59 -13.86
CA SER A 85 -3.85 9.62 -14.87
C SER A 85 -2.93 9.13 -15.99
N PHE A 86 -1.86 8.38 -15.66
CA PHE A 86 -0.92 7.85 -16.65
C PHE A 86 -1.55 6.84 -17.62
N VAL A 87 -2.44 5.97 -17.12
CA VAL A 87 -3.17 5.00 -17.92
C VAL A 87 -4.20 5.71 -18.80
N MET A 88 -4.99 6.60 -18.21
CA MET A 88 -6.03 7.34 -18.94
C MET A 88 -5.45 8.30 -19.98
N GLY A 89 -4.30 8.91 -19.71
CA GLY A 89 -3.59 9.76 -20.68
C GLY A 89 -3.08 9.01 -21.91
N ARG A 90 -3.15 7.67 -21.93
CA ARG A 90 -2.84 6.80 -23.08
C ARG A 90 -4.07 6.17 -23.71
N ALA A 91 -5.28 6.51 -23.25
CA ALA A 91 -6.50 5.98 -23.82
C ALA A 91 -6.65 6.41 -25.29
N PRO A 92 -6.91 5.47 -26.22
CA PRO A 92 -7.35 5.82 -27.56
C PRO A 92 -8.69 6.58 -27.51
N SER A 93 -8.82 7.62 -28.32
CA SER A 93 -10.04 8.43 -28.38
C SER A 93 -11.28 7.56 -28.64
N GLY A 94 -12.32 7.74 -27.82
CA GLY A 94 -13.56 6.95 -27.90
C GLY A 94 -13.53 5.61 -27.15
N SER A 95 -12.41 5.23 -26.54
CA SER A 95 -12.28 3.99 -25.75
C SER A 95 -12.03 4.21 -24.25
N GLU A 96 -12.10 5.45 -23.79
CA GLU A 96 -11.88 5.83 -22.38
C GLU A 96 -12.80 5.07 -21.41
N GLY A 97 -14.06 4.88 -21.77
CA GLY A 97 -15.01 4.10 -20.97
C GLY A 97 -14.60 2.62 -20.84
N ALA A 98 -14.11 2.02 -21.92
CA ALA A 98 -13.62 0.64 -21.91
C ALA A 98 -12.33 0.51 -21.10
N LEU A 99 -11.39 1.45 -21.26
CA LEU A 99 -10.15 1.47 -20.47
C LEU A 99 -10.44 1.69 -18.98
N SER A 100 -11.39 2.56 -18.64
CA SER A 100 -11.87 2.76 -17.28
C SER A 100 -12.48 1.50 -16.69
N ALA A 101 -13.30 0.77 -17.46
CA ALA A 101 -13.88 -0.49 -17.01
C ALA A 101 -12.79 -1.52 -16.71
N VAL A 102 -11.79 -1.68 -17.60
CA VAL A 102 -10.65 -2.57 -17.38
C VAL A 102 -9.83 -2.15 -16.16
N LEU A 103 -9.58 -0.85 -15.98
CA LEU A 103 -8.84 -0.34 -14.83
C LEU A 103 -9.57 -0.61 -13.51
N ASN A 104 -10.88 -0.35 -13.45
CA ASN A 104 -11.70 -0.64 -12.27
C ASN A 104 -11.76 -2.14 -11.98
N ALA A 105 -11.89 -2.98 -13.01
CA ALA A 105 -11.86 -4.44 -12.86
C ALA A 105 -10.50 -4.94 -12.35
N ALA A 106 -9.40 -4.36 -12.82
CA ALA A 106 -8.06 -4.66 -12.32
C ALA A 106 -7.92 -4.24 -10.84
N GLN A 107 -8.45 -3.08 -10.45
CA GLN A 107 -8.43 -2.59 -9.07
C GLN A 107 -9.27 -3.46 -8.13
N SER A 108 -10.48 -3.85 -8.52
CA SER A 108 -11.32 -4.74 -7.71
C SER A 108 -10.69 -6.12 -7.55
N THR A 109 -10.13 -6.68 -8.63
CA THR A 109 -9.44 -7.98 -8.63
C THR A 109 -8.19 -7.95 -7.74
N SER A 110 -7.35 -6.92 -7.89
CA SER A 110 -6.14 -6.75 -7.06
C SER A 110 -6.47 -6.51 -5.59
N GLY A 111 -7.54 -5.76 -5.29
CA GLY A 111 -8.04 -5.59 -3.93
C GLY A 111 -8.45 -6.92 -3.30
N ALA A 112 -9.27 -7.71 -4.01
CA ALA A 112 -9.71 -9.03 -3.54
C ALA A 112 -8.52 -10.01 -3.37
N ALA A 113 -7.62 -10.06 -4.35
CA ALA A 113 -6.41 -10.89 -4.29
C ALA A 113 -5.51 -10.50 -3.10
N GLY A 114 -5.32 -9.20 -2.87
CA GLY A 114 -4.55 -8.69 -1.74
C GLY A 114 -5.13 -9.08 -0.38
N VAL A 115 -6.45 -8.93 -0.22
CA VAL A 115 -7.16 -9.35 1.01
C VAL A 115 -7.06 -10.86 1.22
N ALA A 116 -7.19 -11.66 0.16
CA ALA A 116 -7.06 -13.12 0.25
C ALA A 116 -5.66 -13.54 0.70
N VAL A 117 -4.61 -12.95 0.11
CA VAL A 117 -3.21 -13.23 0.51
C VAL A 117 -2.97 -12.78 1.97
N PHE A 118 -3.42 -11.58 2.34
CA PHE A 118 -3.29 -11.07 3.71
C PHE A 118 -4.00 -12.00 4.71
N SER A 119 -5.25 -12.35 4.45
CA SER A 119 -6.04 -13.24 5.31
C SER A 119 -5.43 -14.63 5.41
N GLY A 120 -4.91 -15.17 4.30
CA GLY A 120 -4.23 -16.46 4.28
C GLY A 120 -2.97 -16.48 5.14
N ILE A 121 -2.10 -15.49 4.99
CA ILE A 121 -0.88 -15.36 5.81
C ILE A 121 -1.26 -15.19 7.28
N TYR A 122 -2.20 -14.28 7.57
CA TYR A 122 -2.63 -13.99 8.94
C TYR A 122 -3.20 -15.24 9.62
N SER A 123 -4.12 -15.95 8.97
CA SER A 123 -4.77 -17.14 9.51
C SER A 123 -3.80 -18.31 9.67
N ALA A 124 -2.89 -18.52 8.70
CA ALA A 124 -1.87 -19.55 8.78
C ALA A 124 -0.94 -19.32 9.99
N ARG A 125 -0.56 -18.07 10.25
CA ARG A 125 0.28 -17.73 11.41
C ARG A 125 -0.47 -17.85 12.73
N LEU A 126 -1.74 -17.47 12.76
CA LEU A 126 -2.57 -17.60 13.96
C LEU A 126 -2.76 -19.08 14.35
N SER A 127 -2.92 -19.97 13.37
CA SER A 127 -3.06 -21.42 13.60
C SER A 127 -1.84 -22.09 14.24
N SER A 128 -0.66 -21.46 14.16
CA SER A 128 0.55 -21.93 14.85
C SER A 128 0.55 -21.67 16.37
N PHE A 129 -0.39 -20.90 16.89
CA PHE A 129 -0.47 -20.55 18.32
C PHE A 129 -1.54 -21.38 19.04
N PRO A 130 -1.20 -22.11 20.12
CA PRO A 130 -2.15 -22.93 20.87
C PRO A 130 -3.23 -22.14 21.63
N GLN A 131 -2.99 -20.87 21.94
CA GLN A 131 -3.97 -19.96 22.50
C GLN A 131 -3.97 -18.65 21.72
N GLU A 132 -5.15 -18.28 21.22
CA GLU A 132 -5.35 -16.97 20.60
C GLU A 132 -5.18 -15.88 21.66
N GLY A 133 -4.24 -14.97 21.40
CA GLY A 133 -3.91 -13.88 22.31
C GLY A 133 -3.26 -12.72 21.56
N ALA A 134 -3.11 -11.58 22.23
CA ALA A 134 -2.58 -10.36 21.62
C ALA A 134 -1.22 -10.58 20.93
N ALA A 135 -0.33 -11.38 21.53
CA ALA A 135 0.97 -11.72 20.97
C ALA A 135 0.86 -12.51 19.64
N ALA A 136 -0.08 -13.45 19.55
CA ALA A 136 -0.34 -14.22 18.33
C ALA A 136 -0.80 -13.28 17.19
N SER A 137 -1.77 -12.41 17.47
CA SER A 137 -2.26 -11.41 16.50
C SER A 137 -1.19 -10.41 16.06
N LEU A 138 -0.36 -9.92 16.98
CA LEU A 138 0.77 -9.04 16.68
C LEU A 138 1.81 -9.74 15.78
N SER A 139 2.11 -11.00 16.05
CA SER A 139 3.07 -11.78 15.24
C SER A 139 2.53 -12.13 13.85
N ALA A 140 1.23 -12.42 13.73
CA ALA A 140 0.56 -12.68 12.47
C ALA A 140 0.51 -11.41 11.61
N PHE A 141 0.16 -10.27 12.23
CA PHE A 141 0.20 -8.97 11.59
C PHE A 141 1.61 -8.59 11.11
N ALA A 142 2.64 -8.87 11.93
CA ALA A 142 4.03 -8.66 11.54
C ALA A 142 4.45 -9.51 10.34
N ALA A 143 4.01 -10.76 10.26
CA ALA A 143 4.27 -11.62 9.11
C ALA A 143 3.67 -11.04 7.82
N CYS A 144 2.45 -10.51 7.89
CA CYS A 144 1.85 -9.76 6.78
C CYS A 144 2.67 -8.51 6.41
N GLY A 145 3.20 -7.79 7.42
CA GLY A 145 4.10 -6.65 7.22
C GLY A 145 5.38 -7.02 6.46
N TRP A 146 6.04 -8.12 6.83
CA TRP A 146 7.22 -8.64 6.12
C TRP A 146 6.89 -9.01 4.66
N ALA A 147 5.80 -9.75 4.44
CA ALA A 147 5.35 -10.11 3.09
C ALA A 147 5.06 -8.86 2.24
N GLY A 148 4.37 -7.88 2.81
CA GLY A 148 4.09 -6.59 2.18
C GLY A 148 5.37 -5.82 1.81
N MET A 149 6.38 -5.84 2.68
CA MET A 149 7.66 -5.19 2.41
C MET A 149 8.40 -5.87 1.24
N PHE A 150 8.46 -7.20 1.19
CA PHE A 150 9.10 -7.91 0.08
C PHE A 150 8.40 -7.62 -1.25
N CYS A 151 7.06 -7.60 -1.26
CA CYS A 151 6.29 -7.21 -2.44
C CYS A 151 6.59 -5.78 -2.88
N ALA A 152 6.65 -4.83 -1.94
CA ALA A 152 6.96 -3.43 -2.24
C ALA A 152 8.39 -3.24 -2.77
N LEU A 153 9.37 -3.95 -2.22
CA LEU A 153 10.75 -3.96 -2.71
C LEU A 153 10.88 -4.59 -4.10
N ALA A 154 10.15 -5.67 -4.37
CA ALA A 154 10.09 -6.28 -5.70
C ALA A 154 9.46 -5.31 -6.72
N ALA A 155 8.39 -4.61 -6.35
CA ALA A 155 7.77 -3.58 -7.18
C ALA A 155 8.73 -2.40 -7.44
N LEU A 156 9.50 -1.98 -6.43
CA LEU A 156 10.53 -0.96 -6.58
C LEU A 156 11.62 -1.42 -7.55
N ALA A 157 12.16 -2.63 -7.38
CA ALA A 157 13.17 -3.19 -8.26
C ALA A 157 12.68 -3.29 -9.71
N PHE A 158 11.43 -3.72 -9.90
CA PHE A 158 10.80 -3.79 -11.22
C PHE A 158 10.64 -2.41 -11.86
N THR A 159 10.22 -1.41 -11.09
CA THR A 159 10.09 -0.01 -11.55
C THR A 159 11.45 0.56 -11.95
N TRP A 160 12.50 0.25 -11.20
CA TRP A 160 13.86 0.65 -11.54
C TRP A 160 14.41 -0.07 -12.78
N ALA A 161 14.14 -1.37 -12.92
CA ALA A 161 14.55 -2.14 -14.09
C ALA A 161 13.86 -1.65 -15.37
N SER A 162 12.57 -1.35 -15.31
CA SER A 162 11.83 -0.79 -16.45
C SER A 162 12.29 0.63 -16.80
N ALA A 163 12.60 1.46 -15.81
CA ALA A 163 13.19 2.79 -16.02
C ALA A 163 14.52 2.74 -16.77
N ARG A 164 15.36 1.73 -16.48
CA ARG A 164 16.64 1.53 -17.17
C ARG A 164 16.45 1.09 -18.62
N ARG A 165 15.47 0.22 -18.89
CA ARG A 165 15.18 -0.29 -20.24
C ARG A 165 14.62 0.76 -21.19
N MET A 166 13.91 1.77 -20.69
CA MET A 166 13.37 2.87 -21.52
C MET A 166 14.39 3.96 -21.86
N ARG A 167 15.60 3.90 -21.29
CA ARG A 167 16.69 4.87 -21.57
C ARG A 167 17.72 4.35 -22.58
N VAL A 168 17.60 3.10 -23.02
CA VAL A 168 18.41 2.47 -24.09
C VAL A 168 17.62 2.55 -25.39
#